data_AF-A0A4U7BK04-F1
#
_entry.id   AF-A0A4U7BK04-F1
#
_cell.length_a   1.000
_cell.length_b   1.000
_cell.length_c   1.000
_cell.angle_alpha   90.00
_cell.angle_beta   90.00
_cell.angle_gamma   90.00
#
_symmetry.space_group_name_H-M   'P 1'
#
loop_
_entity.id
_entity.type
_entity.pdbx_description
1 polymer ?
#
loop_
_entity_poly.entity_id
_entity_poly.type
_entity_poly.pdbx_seq_one_letter_code
_entity_poly.pdbx_strand_id
1 'polypeptide(L)'
;MIKKLLSVATLGALLASSAFGDDFLAKVSNGALSDNSVGVKVLSLNEMKEVKGGYQVGFLSNGTKWNPTTELYAVALYTEGERQYIINYFNNSNKPKGLCGIGQDSCLNPSSNRLTEFLQVTQGAINLLPVYSVKRQVKVSGLGKPYVLFTYGVGAYDPNTSQLYKFNSSPMLNNNMIIKEMANKYKEQMEYALGGWSVR
;
A
#
# COMPACT_ATOMS: atom_id res chain seq x y z
N MET A 1 27.08 -50.48 0.45
CA MET A 1 26.26 -49.45 -0.24
C MET A 1 25.77 -48.43 0.78
N ILE A 2 26.43 -47.28 0.91
CA ILE A 2 25.88 -46.05 1.54
C ILE A 2 26.51 -44.90 0.75
N LYS A 3 25.81 -44.39 -0.27
CA LYS A 3 26.33 -43.34 -1.16
C LYS A 3 25.31 -42.23 -1.49
N LYS A 4 24.27 -42.02 -0.66
CA LYS A 4 23.20 -41.05 -0.98
C LYS A 4 22.60 -40.28 0.22
N LEU A 5 23.39 -39.78 1.18
CA LEU A 5 22.83 -39.03 2.32
C LEU A 5 23.54 -37.73 2.74
N LEU A 6 24.36 -37.11 1.88
CA LEU A 6 25.12 -35.89 2.26
C LEU A 6 24.83 -34.63 1.43
N SER A 7 23.62 -34.50 0.87
CA SER A 7 23.26 -33.38 -0.01
C SER A 7 22.39 -32.28 0.63
N VAL A 8 22.12 -32.27 1.94
CA VAL A 8 21.09 -31.38 2.53
C VAL A 8 21.60 -30.48 3.67
N ALA A 9 22.92 -30.38 3.89
CA ALA A 9 23.48 -29.63 5.02
C ALA A 9 24.24 -28.34 4.67
N THR A 10 24.14 -27.80 3.45
CA THR A 10 24.85 -26.56 3.05
C THR A 10 23.96 -25.34 2.79
N LEU A 11 22.63 -25.46 2.76
CA LEU A 11 21.73 -24.30 2.67
C LEU A 11 21.53 -23.58 4.02
N GLY A 12 21.76 -24.26 5.14
CA GLY A 12 21.59 -23.68 6.48
C GLY A 12 22.69 -22.68 6.89
N ALA A 13 23.86 -22.74 6.24
CA ALA A 13 25.00 -21.86 6.56
C ALA A 13 24.99 -20.51 5.81
N LEU A 14 24.17 -20.36 4.76
CA LEU A 14 24.07 -19.11 3.99
C LEU A 14 23.18 -18.04 4.65
N LEU A 15 22.35 -18.42 5.62
CA LEU A 15 21.50 -17.47 6.35
C LEU A 15 22.18 -16.84 7.57
N ALA A 16 23.43 -17.24 7.87
CA ALA A 16 24.18 -16.79 9.05
C ALA A 16 25.22 -15.68 8.76
N SER A 17 25.21 -15.07 7.57
CA SER A 17 26.06 -13.92 7.25
C SER A 17 25.22 -12.72 6.81
N SER A 18 24.63 -12.02 7.78
CA SER A 18 24.04 -10.68 7.61
C SER A 18 25.11 -9.58 7.46
N ALA A 19 26.27 -9.91 6.90
CA ALA A 19 27.38 -9.00 6.69
C ALA A 19 27.72 -8.92 5.19
N PHE A 20 26.84 -8.32 4.40
CA PHE A 20 27.17 -7.96 3.01
C PHE A 20 26.62 -6.57 2.69
N GLY A 21 27.39 -5.56 3.08
CA GLY A 21 27.28 -4.18 2.59
C GLY A 21 28.10 -3.92 1.33
N ASP A 22 28.75 -4.93 0.75
CA ASP A 22 29.66 -4.73 -0.36
C ASP A 22 29.20 -5.50 -1.61
N ASP A 23 28.70 -4.71 -2.56
CA ASP A 23 28.55 -5.00 -3.99
C ASP A 23 27.62 -6.16 -4.36
N PHE A 24 26.32 -5.90 -4.24
CA PHE A 24 25.26 -6.86 -4.55
C PHE A 24 25.14 -7.11 -6.04
N LEU A 25 25.30 -6.07 -6.86
CA LEU A 25 25.28 -6.22 -8.32
C LEU A 25 26.43 -7.10 -8.81
N ALA A 26 27.63 -6.98 -8.23
CA ALA A 26 28.77 -7.83 -8.63
C ALA A 26 28.51 -9.30 -8.32
N LYS A 27 27.81 -9.60 -7.22
CA LYS A 27 27.47 -10.98 -6.85
C LYS A 27 26.40 -11.60 -7.74
N VAL A 28 25.41 -10.82 -8.18
CA VAL A 28 24.33 -11.36 -9.03
C VAL A 28 24.72 -11.39 -10.50
N SER A 29 25.59 -10.49 -10.93
CA SER A 29 26.06 -10.41 -12.32
C SER A 29 27.32 -11.26 -12.60
N ASN A 30 27.78 -12.07 -11.64
CA ASN A 30 29.09 -12.74 -11.69
C ASN A 30 30.25 -11.79 -12.05
N GLY A 31 30.21 -10.56 -11.54
CA GLY A 31 31.23 -9.54 -11.75
C GLY A 31 31.07 -8.70 -13.02
N ALA A 32 29.99 -8.87 -13.80
CA ALA A 32 29.76 -8.08 -15.01
C ALA A 32 29.28 -6.64 -14.74
N LEU A 33 28.62 -6.41 -13.60
CA LEU A 33 28.06 -5.13 -13.16
C LEU A 33 28.25 -5.01 -11.64
N SER A 34 28.75 -3.87 -11.17
CA SER A 34 29.00 -3.57 -9.77
C SER A 34 28.19 -2.35 -9.33
N ASP A 35 27.88 -2.25 -8.04
CA ASP A 35 27.30 -1.06 -7.41
C ASP A 35 28.18 0.19 -7.63
N ASN A 36 29.47 0.01 -7.96
CA ASN A 36 30.42 1.08 -8.29
C ASN A 36 30.73 1.19 -9.80
N SER A 37 29.99 0.50 -10.66
CA SER A 37 30.21 0.56 -12.11
C SER A 37 29.84 1.92 -12.71
N VAL A 38 30.56 2.31 -13.76
CA VAL A 38 30.26 3.53 -14.53
C VAL A 38 28.82 3.48 -15.04
N GLY A 39 27.99 4.42 -14.59
CA GLY A 39 26.55 4.50 -14.91
C GLY A 39 25.61 4.02 -13.81
N VAL A 40 26.12 3.41 -12.72
CA VAL A 40 25.36 3.07 -11.51
C VAL A 40 25.64 4.15 -10.46
N LYS A 41 24.61 4.92 -10.09
CA LYS A 41 24.72 5.95 -9.06
C LYS A 41 24.23 5.41 -7.72
N VAL A 42 25.15 5.16 -6.80
CA VAL A 42 24.84 4.96 -5.39
C VAL A 42 24.48 6.31 -4.78
N LEU A 43 23.27 6.42 -4.24
CA LEU A 43 22.82 7.67 -3.61
C LEU A 43 23.49 7.85 -2.26
N SER A 44 23.97 9.04 -1.98
CA SER A 44 24.41 9.43 -0.62
C SER A 44 23.23 9.50 0.34
N LEU A 45 23.49 9.43 1.65
CA LEU A 45 22.46 9.54 2.70
C LEU A 45 21.61 10.82 2.59
N ASN A 46 22.13 11.88 1.96
CA ASN A 46 21.39 13.11 1.72
C ASN A 46 20.55 13.03 0.44
N GLU A 47 21.06 12.41 -0.64
CA GLU A 47 20.28 12.19 -1.86
C GLU A 47 19.15 11.17 -1.64
N MET A 48 19.33 10.19 -0.74
CA MET A 48 18.26 9.29 -0.32
C MET A 48 17.11 10.02 0.41
N LYS A 49 17.39 11.15 1.07
CA LYS A 49 16.35 11.99 1.72
C LYS A 49 15.56 12.81 0.69
N GLU A 50 16.06 12.98 -0.52
CA GLU A 50 15.44 13.79 -1.58
C GLU A 50 14.54 12.98 -2.53
N VAL A 51 14.58 11.64 -2.47
CA VAL A 51 13.71 10.76 -3.28
C VAL A 51 12.29 10.80 -2.75
N LYS A 52 11.30 11.28 -3.53
CA LYS A 52 9.90 11.39 -3.07
C LYS A 52 9.07 10.09 -3.30
N GLY A 53 8.81 9.24 -2.30
CA GLY A 53 8.01 7.99 -2.36
C GLY A 53 7.07 7.74 -1.15
N GLY A 54 6.01 6.95 -1.34
CA GLY A 54 4.90 6.68 -0.42
C GLY A 54 3.55 6.80 -1.10
N TYR A 55 2.55 6.03 -0.66
CA TYR A 55 1.19 6.25 -1.15
C TYR A 55 0.50 7.32 -0.30
N GLN A 56 0.00 8.33 -1.00
CA GLN A 56 -0.81 9.41 -0.45
C GLN A 56 -2.28 8.97 -0.43
N VAL A 57 -3.13 9.75 0.23
CA VAL A 57 -4.57 9.50 0.22
C VAL A 57 -5.32 10.72 -0.27
N GLY A 58 -6.08 10.54 -1.34
CA GLY A 58 -7.05 11.50 -1.84
C GLY A 58 -8.45 11.18 -1.31
N PHE A 59 -9.26 12.21 -1.07
CA PHE A 59 -10.64 12.04 -0.63
C PHE A 59 -11.63 12.32 -1.76
N LEU A 60 -12.59 11.43 -1.94
CA LEU A 60 -13.76 11.62 -2.79
C LEU A 60 -15.03 11.55 -1.94
N SER A 61 -16.11 12.13 -2.45
CA SER A 61 -17.41 12.13 -1.77
C SER A 61 -18.54 11.96 -2.78
N ASN A 62 -19.67 11.38 -2.34
CA ASN A 62 -20.85 11.21 -3.20
C ASN A 62 -21.83 12.40 -3.16
N GLY A 63 -21.52 13.43 -2.38
CA GLY A 63 -22.36 14.61 -2.23
C GLY A 63 -22.31 15.54 -3.44
N THR A 64 -23.33 16.36 -3.58
CA THR A 64 -23.36 17.47 -4.54
C THR A 64 -23.84 18.74 -3.83
N LYS A 65 -23.92 19.86 -4.55
CA LYS A 65 -24.54 21.10 -4.02
C LYS A 65 -26.00 20.86 -3.56
N TRP A 66 -26.67 19.84 -4.10
CA TRP A 66 -28.09 19.58 -3.87
C TRP A 66 -28.36 18.34 -3.02
N ASN A 67 -27.41 17.39 -2.97
CA ASN A 67 -27.54 16.18 -2.16
C ASN A 67 -26.47 16.14 -1.07
N PRO A 68 -26.85 15.92 0.20
CA PRO A 68 -25.89 15.85 1.29
C PRO A 68 -24.93 14.68 1.08
N THR A 69 -23.67 14.90 1.44
CA THR A 69 -22.66 13.84 1.45
C THR A 69 -23.05 12.77 2.46
N THR A 70 -23.20 11.54 1.98
CA THR A 70 -23.53 10.37 2.81
C THR A 70 -22.43 9.33 2.79
N GLU A 71 -21.49 9.42 1.84
CA GLU A 71 -20.34 8.53 1.71
C GLU A 71 -19.07 9.32 1.40
N LEU A 72 -17.99 8.96 2.09
CA LEU A 72 -16.64 9.41 1.84
C LEU A 72 -15.75 8.23 1.43
N TYR A 73 -14.79 8.51 0.57
CA TYR A 73 -13.85 7.54 0.02
C TYR A 73 -12.43 8.04 0.22
N ALA A 74 -11.61 7.28 0.93
CA ALA A 74 -10.17 7.44 1.01
C ALA A 74 -9.52 6.57 -0.08
N VAL A 75 -8.86 7.21 -1.04
CA VAL A 75 -8.25 6.57 -2.21
C VAL A 75 -6.73 6.56 -2.05
N ALA A 76 -6.11 5.39 -2.09
CA ALA A 76 -4.66 5.24 -2.02
C ALA A 76 -4.00 5.58 -3.36
N LEU A 77 -3.26 6.69 -3.42
CA LEU A 77 -2.58 7.22 -4.60
C LEU A 77 -1.07 6.95 -4.49
N TYR A 78 -0.49 6.15 -5.39
CA TYR A 78 0.97 6.02 -5.45
C TYR A 78 1.61 7.29 -6.05
N THR A 79 2.74 7.71 -5.48
CA THR A 79 3.54 8.84 -5.96
C THR A 79 4.46 8.42 -7.11
N GLU A 80 5.14 9.39 -7.74
CA GLU A 80 6.09 9.09 -8.82
C GLU A 80 7.26 8.20 -8.35
N GLY A 81 7.75 8.38 -7.11
CA GLY A 81 8.79 7.52 -6.56
C GLY A 81 8.33 6.07 -6.39
N GLU A 82 7.05 5.85 -6.07
CA GLU A 82 6.48 4.50 -5.96
C GLU A 82 6.41 3.77 -7.30
N ARG A 83 6.21 4.50 -8.41
CA ARG A 83 6.19 3.86 -9.75
C ARG A 83 7.47 3.09 -10.02
N GLN A 84 8.63 3.62 -9.63
CA GLN A 84 9.90 2.93 -9.81
C GLN A 84 10.01 1.67 -8.95
N TYR A 85 9.54 1.70 -7.69
CA TYR A 85 9.53 0.53 -6.82
C TYR A 85 8.56 -0.56 -7.31
N ILE A 86 7.44 -0.16 -7.90
CA ILE A 86 6.46 -1.06 -8.52
C ILE A 86 7.06 -1.69 -9.79
N ILE A 87 7.72 -0.92 -10.64
CA ILE A 87 8.41 -1.44 -11.83
C ILE A 87 9.49 -2.45 -11.42
N ASN A 88 10.29 -2.13 -10.40
CA ASN A 88 11.30 -3.05 -9.86
C ASN A 88 10.68 -4.34 -9.34
N TYR A 89 9.48 -4.30 -8.77
CA TYR A 89 8.75 -5.47 -8.32
C TYR A 89 8.35 -6.38 -9.49
N PHE A 90 7.72 -5.83 -10.54
CA PHE A 90 7.29 -6.60 -11.71
C PHE A 90 8.46 -7.15 -12.54
N ASN A 91 9.55 -6.39 -12.64
CA ASN A 91 10.76 -6.84 -13.34
C ASN A 91 11.61 -7.82 -12.51
N ASN A 92 11.16 -8.18 -11.30
CA ASN A 92 11.91 -8.96 -10.32
C ASN A 92 13.34 -8.45 -10.13
N SER A 93 13.48 -7.12 -10.04
CA SER A 93 14.76 -6.47 -9.87
C SER A 93 15.31 -6.69 -8.46
N ASN A 94 16.62 -6.50 -8.37
CA ASN A 94 17.43 -6.44 -7.16
C ASN A 94 17.44 -5.07 -6.49
N LYS A 95 16.85 -4.07 -7.17
CA LYS A 95 16.63 -2.72 -6.64
C LYS A 95 15.50 -2.72 -5.60
N PRO A 96 15.39 -1.67 -4.76
CA PRO A 96 14.26 -1.50 -3.86
C PRO A 96 12.93 -1.66 -4.60
N LYS A 97 12.05 -2.52 -4.07
CA LYS A 97 10.78 -2.92 -4.71
C LYS A 97 9.65 -3.08 -3.71
N GLY A 98 8.45 -2.70 -4.11
CA GLY A 98 7.26 -2.73 -3.25
C GLY A 98 6.59 -1.37 -3.15
N LEU A 99 6.02 -1.09 -1.97
CA LEU A 99 5.34 0.16 -1.66
C LEU A 99 5.75 0.70 -0.28
N CYS A 100 6.00 2.00 -0.14
CA CYS A 100 6.24 2.64 1.16
C CYS A 100 4.92 2.84 1.95
N GLY A 101 5.04 3.27 3.20
CA GLY A 101 3.88 3.43 4.09
C GLY A 101 3.06 4.67 3.79
N ILE A 102 1.84 4.70 4.35
CA ILE A 102 0.89 5.79 4.15
C ILE A 102 1.42 7.17 4.56
N GLY A 103 1.38 8.13 3.64
CA GLY A 103 1.83 9.51 3.86
C GLY A 103 3.31 9.66 4.20
N GLN A 104 4.14 8.68 3.86
CA GLN A 104 5.57 8.87 3.80
C GLN A 104 5.92 9.57 2.48
N ASP A 105 6.90 10.47 2.53
CA ASP A 105 7.46 11.11 1.34
C ASP A 105 8.73 10.39 0.87
N SER A 106 9.29 9.43 1.59
CA SER A 106 10.26 8.47 1.06
C SER A 106 10.38 7.28 2.01
N CYS A 107 10.85 6.13 1.53
CA CYS A 107 11.30 5.08 2.43
C CYS A 107 12.52 4.32 1.87
N LEU A 108 13.44 3.98 2.79
CA LEU A 108 14.65 3.23 2.46
C LEU A 108 14.34 1.79 2.04
N ASN A 109 13.26 1.21 2.57
CA ASN A 109 12.88 -0.19 2.39
C ASN A 109 11.39 -0.29 2.03
N PRO A 110 11.01 -0.13 0.74
CA PRO A 110 9.64 -0.35 0.30
C PRO A 110 9.23 -1.81 0.55
N SER A 111 7.97 -2.00 0.96
CA SER A 111 7.46 -3.31 1.34
C SER A 111 6.81 -3.99 0.14
N SER A 112 7.40 -5.10 -0.31
CA SER A 112 6.78 -5.97 -1.32
C SER A 112 5.42 -6.50 -0.85
N ASN A 113 5.25 -6.73 0.46
CA ASN A 113 3.96 -7.16 1.01
C ASN A 113 2.89 -6.07 0.87
N ARG A 114 3.23 -4.80 1.12
CA ARG A 114 2.29 -3.68 0.90
C ARG A 114 1.84 -3.60 -0.55
N LEU A 115 2.76 -3.80 -1.50
CA LEU A 115 2.40 -3.81 -2.92
C LEU A 115 1.51 -5.01 -3.26
N THR A 116 1.79 -6.20 -2.75
CA THR A 116 0.91 -7.37 -2.92
C THR A 116 -0.50 -7.10 -2.40
N GLU A 117 -0.62 -6.53 -1.20
CA GLU A 117 -1.90 -6.16 -0.58
C GLU A 117 -2.62 -5.06 -1.35
N PHE A 118 -1.89 -4.08 -1.90
CA PHE A 118 -2.43 -3.06 -2.81
C PHE A 118 -3.04 -3.73 -4.05
N LEU A 119 -2.26 -4.59 -4.71
CA LEU A 119 -2.68 -5.32 -5.91
C LEU A 119 -3.82 -6.30 -5.63
N GLN A 120 -3.92 -6.85 -4.41
CA GLN A 120 -5.04 -7.70 -4.03
C GLN A 120 -6.37 -6.94 -4.11
N VAL A 121 -6.40 -5.68 -3.66
CA VAL A 121 -7.61 -4.84 -3.74
C VAL A 121 -7.96 -4.50 -5.17
N THR A 122 -6.95 -4.26 -6.00
CA THR A 122 -7.13 -3.86 -7.39
C THR A 122 -7.16 -5.04 -8.37
N GLN A 123 -7.21 -6.27 -7.85
CA GLN A 123 -7.20 -7.51 -8.66
C GLN A 123 -6.01 -7.59 -9.63
N GLY A 124 -4.85 -7.10 -9.21
CA GLY A 124 -3.61 -7.06 -9.99
C GLY A 124 -3.48 -5.86 -10.92
N ALA A 125 -4.51 -5.02 -11.03
CA ALA A 125 -4.50 -3.86 -11.91
C ALA A 125 -3.78 -2.67 -11.24
N ILE A 126 -2.69 -2.20 -11.83
CA ILE A 126 -1.94 -1.04 -11.31
C ILE A 126 -2.63 0.30 -11.61
N ASN A 127 -3.48 0.37 -12.63
CA ASN A 127 -4.24 1.57 -13.00
C ASN A 127 -5.46 1.80 -12.09
N LEU A 128 -5.85 0.80 -11.30
CA LEU A 128 -6.87 0.95 -10.26
C LEU A 128 -6.22 1.28 -8.92
N LEU A 129 -6.97 1.97 -8.06
CA LEU A 129 -6.47 2.51 -6.79
C LEU A 129 -7.34 1.97 -5.64
N PRO A 130 -6.77 1.35 -4.60
CA PRO A 130 -7.51 0.88 -3.44
C PRO A 130 -8.31 1.98 -2.76
N VAL A 131 -9.52 1.65 -2.32
CA VAL A 131 -10.42 2.57 -1.64
C VAL A 131 -10.88 1.99 -0.31
N TYR A 132 -10.81 2.80 0.74
CA TYR A 132 -11.54 2.60 1.98
C TYR A 132 -12.73 3.57 2.01
N SER A 133 -13.93 3.08 2.30
CA SER A 133 -15.15 3.89 2.29
C SER A 133 -15.82 3.94 3.65
N VAL A 134 -16.32 5.11 4.03
CA VAL A 134 -17.20 5.32 5.19
C VAL A 134 -18.54 5.83 4.69
N LYS A 135 -19.62 5.16 5.08
CA LYS A 135 -21.00 5.50 4.76
C LYS A 135 -21.77 5.82 6.02
N ARG A 136 -22.44 6.96 6.04
CA ARG A 136 -23.39 7.34 7.08
C ARG A 136 -24.79 6.87 6.74
N GLN A 137 -25.48 6.29 7.71
CA GLN A 137 -26.88 5.91 7.64
C GLN A 137 -27.61 6.49 8.85
N VAL A 138 -28.80 7.05 8.64
CA VAL A 138 -29.72 7.40 9.73
C VAL A 138 -30.77 6.30 9.81
N LYS A 139 -30.86 5.65 10.96
CA LYS A 139 -31.84 4.61 11.25
C LYS A 139 -32.78 5.07 12.35
N VAL A 140 -33.93 4.42 12.47
CA VAL A 140 -34.91 4.67 13.52
C VAL A 140 -35.00 3.43 14.41
N SER A 141 -34.86 3.62 15.72
CA SER A 141 -35.01 2.56 16.71
C SER A 141 -36.46 2.10 16.84
N GLY A 142 -36.71 0.95 17.48
CA GLY A 142 -38.07 0.48 17.77
C GLY A 142 -38.90 1.45 18.63
N LEU A 143 -38.27 2.42 19.29
CA LEU A 143 -38.92 3.48 20.08
C LEU A 143 -39.14 4.78 19.28
N GLY A 144 -38.97 4.76 17.96
CA GLY A 144 -39.13 5.94 17.10
C GLY A 144 -37.98 6.95 17.16
N LYS A 145 -36.94 6.70 17.98
CA LYS A 145 -35.78 7.61 18.11
C LYS A 145 -34.79 7.39 16.97
N PRO A 146 -34.40 8.42 16.20
CA PRO A 146 -33.38 8.31 15.17
C PRO A 146 -31.98 8.16 15.77
N TYR A 147 -31.11 7.41 15.10
CA TYR A 147 -29.70 7.25 15.44
C TYR A 147 -28.83 7.14 14.19
N VAL A 148 -27.56 7.52 14.33
CA VAL A 148 -26.57 7.44 13.24
C VAL A 148 -25.82 6.12 13.33
N LEU A 149 -25.67 5.45 12.20
CA LEU A 149 -24.84 4.26 12.02
C LEU A 149 -23.84 4.51 10.90
N PHE A 150 -22.58 4.16 11.14
CA PHE A 150 -21.56 4.14 10.11
C PHE A 150 -21.31 2.72 9.61
N THR A 151 -21.25 2.56 8.30
CA THR A 151 -20.82 1.33 7.65
C THR A 151 -19.54 1.56 6.87
N TYR A 152 -18.69 0.55 6.81
CA TYR A 152 -17.38 0.62 6.18
C TYR A 152 -17.32 -0.33 5.00
N GLY A 153 -16.52 0.02 4.02
CA GLY A 153 -16.38 -0.77 2.80
C GLY A 153 -15.00 -0.65 2.18
N VAL A 154 -14.75 -1.52 1.22
CA VAL A 154 -13.53 -1.54 0.42
C VAL A 154 -13.92 -1.38 -1.04
N GLY A 155 -13.04 -0.82 -1.85
CA GLY A 155 -13.29 -0.66 -3.28
C GLY A 155 -12.01 -0.45 -4.07
N ALA A 156 -12.19 -0.24 -5.37
CA ALA A 156 -11.15 0.22 -6.27
C ALA A 156 -11.67 1.42 -7.07
N TYR A 157 -10.84 2.43 -7.26
CA TYR A 157 -11.13 3.62 -8.05
C TYR A 157 -10.32 3.61 -9.34
N ASP A 158 -10.97 3.84 -10.47
CA ASP A 158 -10.33 4.04 -11.76
C ASP A 158 -10.21 5.55 -12.04
N PRO A 159 -9.00 6.12 -12.01
CA PRO A 159 -8.79 7.53 -12.27
C PRO A 159 -9.07 7.92 -13.73
N ASN A 160 -9.03 6.98 -14.68
CA ASN A 160 -9.24 7.29 -16.10
C ASN A 160 -10.73 7.48 -16.42
N THR A 161 -11.58 6.64 -15.84
CA THR A 161 -13.03 6.68 -16.03
C THR A 161 -13.77 7.41 -14.91
N SER A 162 -13.07 7.79 -13.83
CA SER A 162 -13.66 8.30 -12.59
C SER A 162 -14.68 7.34 -11.96
N GLN A 163 -14.54 6.03 -12.23
CA GLN A 163 -15.45 5.00 -11.76
C GLN A 163 -14.98 4.41 -10.43
N LEU A 164 -15.94 4.25 -9.50
CA LEU A 164 -15.71 3.60 -8.21
C LEU A 164 -16.37 2.21 -8.19
N TYR A 165 -15.56 1.18 -8.04
CA TYR A 165 -15.99 -0.21 -7.84
C TYR A 165 -16.02 -0.51 -6.34
N LYS A 166 -17.20 -0.85 -5.80
CA LYS A 166 -17.37 -1.15 -4.39
C LYS A 166 -17.39 -2.66 -4.17
N PHE A 167 -16.66 -3.12 -3.15
CA PHE A 167 -16.58 -4.50 -2.73
C PHE A 167 -17.17 -4.66 -1.32
N ASN A 168 -18.15 -5.55 -1.18
CA ASN A 168 -18.65 -5.96 0.14
C ASN A 168 -17.81 -7.12 0.68
N SER A 169 -16.55 -6.85 1.04
CA SER A 169 -15.59 -7.88 1.48
C SER A 169 -15.10 -7.63 2.90
N SER A 170 -15.71 -8.31 3.87
CA SER A 170 -15.27 -8.30 5.27
C SER A 170 -13.82 -8.78 5.45
N PRO A 171 -13.34 -9.84 4.75
CA PRO A 171 -11.94 -10.24 4.85
C PRO A 171 -10.97 -9.14 4.41
N MET A 172 -11.25 -8.46 3.29
CA MET A 172 -10.40 -7.35 2.84
C MET A 172 -10.44 -6.17 3.81
N LEU A 173 -11.62 -5.81 4.31
CA LEU A 173 -11.78 -4.73 5.28
C LEU A 173 -10.97 -4.95 6.56
N ASN A 174 -10.95 -6.19 7.06
CA ASN A 174 -10.38 -6.50 8.38
C ASN A 174 -8.92 -6.96 8.35
N ASN A 175 -8.46 -7.50 7.21
CA ASN A 175 -7.15 -8.15 7.10
C ASN A 175 -6.20 -7.46 6.11
N ASN A 176 -6.71 -6.74 5.11
CA ASN A 176 -5.83 -6.15 4.11
C ASN A 176 -5.02 -4.97 4.70
N MET A 177 -3.70 -5.01 4.55
CA MET A 177 -2.80 -4.05 5.20
C MET A 177 -3.07 -2.61 4.76
N ILE A 178 -3.26 -2.38 3.46
CA ILE A 178 -3.47 -1.04 2.89
C ILE A 178 -4.80 -0.46 3.38
N ILE A 179 -5.85 -1.27 3.38
CA ILE A 179 -7.17 -0.86 3.89
C ILE A 179 -7.10 -0.53 5.38
N LYS A 180 -6.40 -1.33 6.18
CA LYS A 180 -6.24 -1.08 7.63
C LYS A 180 -5.45 0.18 7.90
N GLU A 181 -4.37 0.43 7.16
CA GLU A 181 -3.58 1.66 7.28
C GLU A 181 -4.45 2.89 7.01
N MET A 182 -5.29 2.85 5.96
CA MET A 182 -6.25 3.93 5.67
C MET A 182 -7.33 4.06 6.75
N ALA A 183 -7.93 2.94 7.18
CA ALA A 183 -8.97 2.94 8.20
C ALA A 183 -8.46 3.50 9.52
N ASN A 184 -7.29 3.04 9.99
CA ASN A 184 -6.69 3.52 11.23
C ASN A 184 -6.38 5.01 11.19
N LYS A 185 -5.98 5.55 10.03
CA LYS A 185 -5.59 6.94 9.90
C LYS A 185 -6.77 7.89 9.68
N TYR A 186 -7.78 7.47 8.93
CA TYR A 186 -8.81 8.40 8.41
C TYR A 186 -10.24 8.10 8.85
N LYS A 187 -10.52 6.98 9.51
CA LYS A 187 -11.88 6.63 9.94
C LYS A 187 -12.55 7.75 10.73
N GLU A 188 -11.93 8.20 11.82
CA GLU A 188 -12.53 9.22 12.70
C GLU A 188 -12.77 10.54 11.97
N GLN A 189 -11.81 10.96 11.14
CA GLN A 189 -11.94 12.16 10.32
C GLN A 189 -13.12 12.05 9.34
N MET A 190 -13.28 10.90 8.68
CA MET A 190 -14.36 10.66 7.72
C MET A 190 -15.72 10.58 8.43
N GLU A 191 -15.81 9.94 9.59
CA GLU A 191 -17.03 9.91 10.40
C GLU A 191 -17.43 11.31 10.85
N TYR A 192 -16.49 12.09 11.38
CA TYR A 192 -16.70 13.48 11.78
C TYR A 192 -17.19 14.34 10.61
N ALA A 193 -16.54 14.24 9.44
CA ALA A 193 -16.91 14.97 8.24
C ALA A 193 -18.31 14.62 7.72
N LEU A 194 -18.81 13.42 8.00
CA LEU A 194 -20.17 13.00 7.68
C LEU A 194 -21.20 13.43 8.74
N GLY A 195 -20.81 14.18 9.78
CA GLY A 195 -21.69 14.56 10.87
C GLY A 195 -21.80 13.48 11.96
N GLY A 196 -20.72 12.73 12.18
CA GLY A 196 -20.53 11.88 13.34
C GLY A 196 -20.32 12.73 14.60
N TRP A 197 -20.99 12.34 15.68
CA TRP A 197 -20.89 12.99 16.99
C TRP A 197 -19.53 12.64 17.60
N SER A 198 -18.59 13.60 17.68
CA SER A 198 -17.38 13.42 18.49
C SER A 198 -17.75 13.70 19.95
N VAL A 199 -17.71 12.68 20.81
CA VAL A 199 -17.64 12.91 22.25
C VAL A 199 -16.28 13.55 22.51
N ARG A 200 -16.30 14.81 22.93
CA ARG A 200 -15.12 15.58 23.31
C ARG A 200 -14.73 15.27 24.75
#